data_AF-A0A1R0X2B3-F1
#
_entry.id   AF-A0A1R0X2B3-F1
#
_cell.length_a   1.000
_cell.length_b   1.000
_cell.length_c   1.000
_cell.angle_alpha   90.00
_cell.angle_beta   90.00
_cell.angle_gamma   90.00
#
_symmetry.space_group_name_H-M   'P 1'
#
loop_
_entity.id
_entity.type
_entity.pdbx_description
1 polymer ?
#
loop_
_entity_poly.entity_id
_entity_poly.type
_entity_poly.pdbx_seq_one_letter_code
_entity_poly.pdbx_strand_id
1 'polypeptide(L)'
;MWSKFLTRGGYSSQELLQYMLKVREESRAVVGNLTKADLEREVTISFPEGAGMENYTWSIQKIMIGAVEHYSYHTGQIVYASKLLQAEDDHLLNNWKHYF
;
A
#
# COMPACT_ATOMS: atom_id res chain seq x y z
N MET A 1 2.81 11.11 6.53
CA MET A 1 1.39 10.76 6.32
C MET A 1 1.01 11.15 4.90
N TRP A 2 0.68 10.19 4.03
CA TRP A 2 0.39 10.46 2.61
C TRP A 2 -0.91 11.25 2.47
N SER A 3 -0.82 12.53 2.07
CA SER A 3 -1.93 13.50 2.10
C SER A 3 -3.05 13.28 1.06
N LYS A 4 -2.99 12.21 0.26
CA LYS A 4 -3.95 11.97 -0.83
C LYS A 4 -5.35 11.56 -0.37
N PHE A 5 -5.57 11.38 0.93
CA PHE A 5 -6.91 11.06 1.49
C PHE A 5 -7.62 12.26 2.12
N LEU A 6 -7.05 13.48 2.05
CA LEU A 6 -7.74 14.68 2.52
C LEU A 6 -8.70 15.19 1.42
N THR A 7 -9.98 14.96 1.70
CA THR A 7 -11.16 15.14 0.87
C THR A 7 -11.37 16.57 0.37
N ARG A 8 -11.15 16.77 -0.94
CA ARG A 8 -11.91 17.62 -1.89
C ARG A 8 -11.40 17.26 -3.29
N GLY A 9 -11.88 16.15 -3.83
CA GLY A 9 -11.38 15.53 -5.09
C GLY A 9 -11.04 14.04 -4.99
N GLY A 10 -11.69 13.31 -4.07
CA GLY A 10 -11.44 11.88 -3.85
C GLY A 10 -12.19 10.97 -4.83
N TYR A 11 -11.75 9.71 -4.92
CA TYR A 11 -12.41 8.66 -5.69
C TYR A 11 -13.70 8.19 -5.01
N SER A 12 -14.74 7.89 -5.80
CA SER A 12 -15.83 7.02 -5.36
C SER A 12 -15.31 5.61 -5.02
N SER A 13 -16.13 4.78 -4.37
CA SER A 13 -15.74 3.40 -4.03
C SER A 13 -15.33 2.56 -5.25
N GLN A 14 -16.06 2.72 -6.35
CA GLN A 14 -15.81 2.01 -7.61
C GLN A 14 -14.53 2.52 -8.28
N GLU A 15 -14.33 3.84 -8.35
CA GLU A 15 -13.11 4.42 -8.91
C GLU A 15 -11.88 4.06 -8.08
N LEU A 16 -12.02 4.05 -6.74
CA LEU A 16 -10.94 3.65 -5.85
C LEU A 16 -10.57 2.18 -6.07
N LEU A 17 -11.57 1.29 -6.19
CA LEU A 17 -11.33 -0.12 -6.48
C LEU A 17 -10.59 -0.29 -7.81
N GLN A 18 -11.05 0.36 -8.88
CA GLN A 18 -10.38 0.30 -10.19
C GLN A 18 -8.95 0.83 -10.13
N TYR A 19 -8.75 1.95 -9.42
CA TYR A 19 -7.42 2.51 -9.21
C TYR A 19 -6.50 1.55 -8.46
N MET A 20 -6.97 0.94 -7.36
CA MET A 20 -6.20 -0.04 -6.60
C MET A 20 -5.85 -1.29 -7.42
N LEU A 21 -6.79 -1.80 -8.24
CA LEU A 21 -6.53 -2.92 -9.14
C LEU A 21 -5.46 -2.58 -10.17
N LYS A 22 -5.52 -1.39 -10.77
CA LYS A 22 -4.50 -0.89 -11.69
C LYS A 22 -3.13 -0.78 -11.02
N VAL A 23 -3.06 -0.13 -9.86
CA VAL A 23 -1.80 0.01 -9.10
C VAL A 23 -1.23 -1.36 -8.73
N ARG A 24 -2.07 -2.34 -8.39
CA ARG A 24 -1.63 -3.72 -8.12
C ARG A 24 -0.96 -4.35 -9.32
N GLU A 25 -1.53 -4.24 -10.51
CA GLU A 25 -0.92 -4.81 -11.72
C GLU A 25 0.36 -4.08 -12.14
N GLU A 26 0.40 -2.75 -12.04
CA GLU A 26 1.62 -1.96 -12.27
C GLU A 26 2.72 -2.36 -11.27
N SER A 27 2.38 -2.49 -10.00
CA SER A 27 3.32 -2.90 -8.94
C SER A 27 3.83 -4.32 -9.17
N ARG A 28 2.96 -5.24 -9.58
CA ARG A 28 3.35 -6.62 -9.91
C ARG A 28 4.37 -6.66 -11.04
N ALA A 29 4.17 -5.87 -12.10
CA ALA A 29 5.11 -5.79 -13.21
C ALA A 29 6.48 -5.22 -12.79
N VAL A 30 6.50 -4.21 -11.91
CA VAL A 30 7.76 -3.64 -11.40
C VAL A 30 8.50 -4.66 -10.52
N VAL A 31 7.81 -5.21 -9.52
CA VAL A 31 8.40 -6.14 -8.54
C VAL A 31 8.84 -7.43 -9.21
N GLY A 32 8.06 -7.95 -10.15
CA GLY A 32 8.37 -9.19 -10.88
C GLY A 32 9.61 -9.11 -11.77
N ASN A 33 10.08 -7.90 -12.09
CA ASN A 33 11.29 -7.67 -12.87
C ASN A 33 12.54 -7.36 -12.00
N LEU A 34 12.42 -7.32 -10.67
CA LEU A 34 13.56 -7.08 -9.80
C LEU A 34 14.49 -8.29 -9.78
N THR A 35 15.78 -8.03 -9.93
CA THR A 35 16.83 -9.05 -9.73
C THR A 35 17.32 -9.05 -8.28
N LYS A 36 18.08 -10.08 -7.89
CA LYS A 36 18.74 -10.11 -6.58
C LYS A 36 19.69 -8.91 -6.39
N ALA A 37 20.41 -8.51 -7.44
CA ALA A 37 21.31 -7.35 -7.39
C ALA A 37 20.53 -6.04 -7.18
N ASP A 38 19.33 -5.92 -7.74
CA ASP A 38 18.48 -4.74 -7.52
C ASP A 38 18.08 -4.60 -6.06
N LEU A 39 17.85 -5.70 -5.33
CA LEU A 39 17.45 -5.64 -3.93
C LEU A 39 18.50 -4.97 -3.03
N GLU A 40 19.78 -5.12 -3.39
CA GLU A 40 20.92 -4.52 -2.66
C GLU A 40 21.18 -3.07 -3.07
N ARG A 41 20.63 -2.62 -4.22
CA ARG A 41 20.82 -1.26 -4.71
C ARG A 41 20.13 -0.25 -3.79
N GLU A 42 20.86 0.79 -3.43
CA GLU A 42 20.33 1.91 -2.66
C GLU A 42 19.65 2.94 -3.56
N VAL A 43 18.57 3.53 -3.05
CA VAL A 43 17.84 4.62 -3.69
C VAL A 43 17.55 5.70 -2.67
N THR A 44 17.72 6.96 -3.08
CA THR A 44 17.34 8.13 -2.28
C THR A 44 15.89 8.49 -2.56
N ILE A 45 15.07 8.49 -1.52
CA ILE A 45 13.71 9.02 -1.54
C ILE A 45 13.78 10.47 -1.09
N SER A 46 13.51 11.36 -2.03
CA SER A 46 13.53 12.80 -1.81
C SER A 46 12.12 13.33 -1.60
N PHE A 47 11.93 14.10 -0.53
CA PHE A 47 10.69 14.81 -0.27
C PHE A 47 10.77 16.24 -0.82
N PRO A 48 9.64 16.78 -1.29
CA PRO A 48 9.59 18.17 -1.71
C PRO A 48 9.85 19.11 -0.53
N GLU A 49 10.37 20.29 -0.84
CA GLU A 49 10.64 21.33 0.14
C GLU A 49 9.35 21.68 0.93
N GLY A 50 9.47 21.79 2.25
CA GLY A 50 8.33 22.05 3.14
C GLY A 50 7.52 20.81 3.56
N ALA A 51 7.90 19.60 3.15
CA ALA A 51 7.23 18.37 3.58
C ALA A 51 7.47 17.99 5.06
N GLY A 52 8.40 18.65 5.75
CA GLY A 52 8.75 18.37 7.15
C GLY A 52 9.35 16.97 7.38
N MET A 53 9.85 16.33 6.32
CA MET A 53 10.50 15.03 6.36
C MET A 53 11.89 15.14 5.72
N GLU A 54 12.87 14.49 6.34
CA GLU A 54 14.20 14.37 5.78
C GLU A 54 14.21 13.33 4.65
N ASN A 55 15.03 13.59 3.63
CA ASN A 55 15.33 12.60 2.60
C ASN A 55 16.01 11.40 3.24
N TYR A 56 15.75 10.21 2.73
CA TYR A 56 16.42 9.01 3.21
C TYR A 56 16.91 8.15 2.04
N THR A 57 18.02 7.46 2.27
CA THR A 57 18.58 6.48 1.33
C THR A 57 18.44 5.10 1.94
N TRP A 58 17.76 4.19 1.25
CA TRP A 58 17.61 2.79 1.66
C TRP A 58 17.79 1.85 0.48
N SER A 59 18.16 0.60 0.78
CA SER A 59 18.12 -0.48 -0.21
C SER A 59 16.68 -0.74 -0.68
N ILE A 60 16.53 -1.16 -1.94
CA ILE A 60 15.23 -1.55 -2.49
C ILE A 60 14.60 -2.66 -1.65
N GLN A 61 15.39 -3.61 -1.13
CA GLN A 61 14.89 -4.63 -0.21
C GLN A 61 14.21 -4.04 1.03
N LYS A 62 14.84 -3.06 1.68
CA LYS A 62 14.28 -2.42 2.88
C LYS A 62 12.99 -1.66 2.55
N ILE A 63 12.94 -1.01 1.39
CA ILE A 63 11.72 -0.33 0.91
C ILE A 63 10.60 -1.35 0.67
N MET A 64 10.89 -2.49 0.07
CA MET A 64 9.90 -3.55 -0.17
C MET A 64 9.34 -4.12 1.14
N ILE A 65 10.19 -4.37 2.14
CA ILE A 65 9.75 -4.82 3.47
C ILE A 65 8.83 -3.76 4.11
N GLY A 66 9.26 -2.49 4.12
CA GLY A 66 8.45 -1.41 4.67
C GLY A 66 7.10 -1.24 3.96
N ALA A 67 7.05 -1.45 2.64
CA ALA A 67 5.80 -1.42 1.88
C ALA A 67 4.84 -2.54 2.30
N VAL A 68 5.35 -3.77 2.54
CA VAL A 68 4.55 -4.91 3.01
C VAL A 68 4.04 -4.69 4.43
N GLU A 69 4.89 -4.18 5.33
CA GLU A 69 4.50 -3.82 6.71
C GLU A 69 3.39 -2.79 6.71
N HIS A 70 3.55 -1.71 5.94
CA HIS A 70 2.57 -0.63 5.83
C HIS A 70 1.25 -1.11 5.23
N TYR A 71 1.31 -1.94 4.18
CA TYR A 71 0.11 -2.56 3.60
C TYR A 71 -0.64 -3.40 4.64
N SER A 72 0.07 -4.30 5.32
CA SER A 72 -0.51 -5.22 6.30
C SER A 72 -1.15 -4.45 7.47
N TYR A 73 -0.47 -3.40 7.95
CA TYR A 73 -0.97 -2.54 9.01
C TYR A 73 -2.31 -1.88 8.63
N HIS A 74 -2.39 -1.26 7.45
CA HIS A 74 -3.62 -0.60 7.02
C HIS A 74 -4.73 -1.57 6.65
N THR A 75 -4.41 -2.73 6.07
CA THR A 75 -5.42 -3.78 5.85
C THR A 75 -6.05 -4.21 7.17
N GLY A 76 -5.26 -4.37 8.24
CA GLY A 76 -5.78 -4.68 9.57
C GLY A 76 -6.76 -3.61 10.09
N GLN A 77 -6.41 -2.32 9.93
CA GLN A 77 -7.29 -1.22 10.32
C GLN A 77 -8.62 -1.22 9.55
N ILE A 78 -8.58 -1.47 8.24
CA ILE A 78 -9.79 -1.53 7.40
C ILE A 78 -10.68 -2.69 7.82
N VAL A 79 -10.12 -3.90 7.98
CA VAL A 79 -10.89 -5.08 8.39
C VAL A 79 -11.53 -4.85 9.77
N TYR A 80 -10.79 -4.28 10.71
CA TYR A 80 -11.32 -3.96 12.04
C TYR A 80 -12.48 -2.96 11.96
N ALA A 81 -12.31 -1.85 11.23
CA ALA A 81 -13.38 -0.86 11.07
C ALA A 81 -14.61 -1.45 10.36
N SER A 82 -14.41 -2.27 9.33
CA SER A 82 -15.51 -2.98 8.65
C SER A 82 -16.26 -3.91 9.61
N LYS A 83 -15.57 -4.57 10.54
CA LYS A 83 -16.20 -5.46 11.54
C LYS A 83 -17.03 -4.70 12.56
N LEU A 84 -16.68 -3.46 12.85
CA LEU A 84 -17.49 -2.59 13.72
C LEU A 84 -18.75 -2.04 13.02
N LEU A 85 -18.70 -1.88 11.69
CA LEU A 85 -19.77 -1.26 10.90
C LEU A 85 -20.76 -2.28 10.32
N GLN A 86 -20.43 -3.57 10.29
CA GLN A 86 -21.36 -4.59 9.82
C GLN A 86 -22.53 -4.77 10.82
N ALA A 87 -23.75 -4.93 10.28
CA ALA A 87 -24.93 -5.15 11.09
C ALA A 87 -25.07 -6.62 11.56
N GLU A 88 -24.53 -7.55 10.79
CA GLU A 88 -24.60 -9.00 11.03
C GLU A 88 -23.22 -9.54 11.43
N ASP A 89 -23.15 -10.66 12.15
CA ASP A 89 -21.89 -11.23 12.66
C ASP A 89 -21.14 -12.08 11.62
N ASP A 90 -21.16 -11.66 10.36
CA ASP A 90 -20.48 -12.37 9.29
C ASP A 90 -18.95 -12.24 9.39
N HIS A 91 -18.24 -13.27 8.92
CA HIS A 91 -16.79 -13.22 8.81
C HIS A 91 -16.38 -12.54 7.48
N LEU A 92 -15.83 -11.33 7.61
CA LEU A 92 -15.43 -10.47 6.48
C LEU A 92 -14.44 -11.08 5.48
N LEU A 93 -13.67 -12.09 5.91
CA LEU A 93 -12.59 -12.67 5.12
C LEU A 93 -12.93 -14.06 4.59
N ASN A 94 -14.20 -14.50 4.67
CA ASN A 94 -14.62 -15.84 4.27
C ASN A 94 -14.21 -16.23 2.83
N ASN A 95 -14.05 -15.25 1.92
CA ASN A 95 -13.63 -15.46 0.54
C ASN A 95 -12.17 -15.07 0.26
N TRP A 96 -11.41 -14.63 1.27
CA TRP A 96 -10.00 -14.32 1.08
C TRP A 96 -9.20 -15.61 0.98
N LYS A 97 -8.80 -15.95 -0.25
CA LYS A 97 -7.84 -17.01 -0.50
C LYS A 97 -6.43 -16.42 -0.54
N HIS A 98 -5.53 -16.94 0.29
CA HIS A 98 -4.09 -16.77 0.07
C HIS A 98 -3.75 -17.51 -1.24
N TYR A 99 -3.65 -16.77 -2.33
CA TYR A 99 -3.02 -17.30 -3.54
C TYR A 99 -1.50 -17.20 -3.32
N PHE A 100 -0.88 -18.34 -3.03
CA PHE A 100 0.56 -18.54 -3.09
C PHE A 100 0.99 -18.74 -4.55
#